data_AF-X0TKJ2-F1
#
_entry.id   AF-X0TKJ2-F1
#
_cell.length_a   1.000
_cell.length_b   1.000
_cell.length_c   1.000
_cell.angle_alpha   90.00
_cell.angle_beta   90.00
_cell.angle_gamma   90.00
#
_symmetry.space_group_name_H-M   'P 1'
#
loop_
_entity.id
_entity.type
_entity.pdbx_description
1 polymer ?
#
loop_
_entity_poly.entity_id
_entity_poly.type
_entity_poly.pdbx_seq_one_letter_code
_entity_poly.pdbx_strand_id
1 'polypeptide(L)'
;GLDFENLPLVIQFNKRDLKDIISQEAALERWRPTGLPITFSSALYGEGVKDTFDEVLKQTFQRLDNIYQLKDKYLIEEENFLMMTQR
;
A
#
# COMPACT_ATOMS: atom_id res chain seq x y z
N GLY A 1 12.17 -18.89 2.33
CA GLY A 1 11.72 -17.81 3.24
C GLY A 1 11.12 -16.69 2.42
N LEU A 2 10.43 -15.73 3.04
CA LEU A 2 9.97 -14.51 2.37
C LEU A 2 11.13 -13.53 2.20
N ASP A 3 11.24 -12.93 1.02
CA ASP A 3 12.24 -11.91 0.69
C ASP A 3 11.69 -10.52 0.99
N PHE A 4 11.87 -10.06 2.23
CA PHE A 4 11.38 -8.76 2.68
C PHE A 4 12.08 -7.57 2.02
N GLU A 5 13.22 -7.77 1.34
CA GLU A 5 13.90 -6.67 0.63
C GLU A 5 13.23 -6.36 -0.72
N ASN A 6 12.62 -7.37 -1.35
CA ASN A 6 12.06 -7.23 -2.70
C ASN A 6 10.53 -7.29 -2.76
N LEU A 7 9.86 -7.61 -1.66
CA LEU A 7 8.41 -7.69 -1.59
C LEU A 7 7.78 -6.30 -1.41
N PRO A 8 6.77 -5.93 -2.21
CA PRO A 8 5.90 -4.79 -1.95
C PRO A 8 5.22 -4.93 -0.58
N LEU A 9 5.36 -3.93 0.29
CA LEU A 9 4.87 -3.98 1.67
C LEU A 9 4.24 -2.65 2.08
N VAL A 10 3.15 -2.73 2.84
CA VAL A 10 2.45 -1.57 3.43
C VAL A 10 2.00 -1.95 4.83
N ILE A 11 2.13 -1.03 5.78
CA ILE A 11 1.61 -1.19 7.14
C ILE A 11 0.27 -0.47 7.23
N GLN A 12 -0.79 -1.23 7.48
CA GLN A 12 -2.14 -0.69 7.67
C GLN A 12 -2.53 -0.72 9.15
N PHE A 13 -2.68 0.46 9.76
CA PHE A 13 -3.29 0.59 11.09
C PHE A 13 -4.81 0.56 10.97
N ASN A 14 -5.35 -0.66 11.00
CA ASN A 14 -6.79 -0.89 10.95
C ASN A 14 -7.48 -0.64 12.31
N LYS A 15 -8.82 -0.62 12.29
CA LYS A 15 -9.73 -0.39 13.43
C LYS A 15 -9.79 1.06 13.91
N ARG A 16 -9.60 2.03 13.00
CA ARG A 16 -9.66 3.47 13.33
C ARG A 16 -11.02 3.95 13.85
N ASP A 17 -12.05 3.11 13.79
CA ASP A 17 -13.36 3.30 14.40
C ASP A 17 -13.37 3.20 15.94
N LEU A 18 -12.34 2.61 16.55
CA LEU A 18 -12.28 2.45 18.00
C LEU A 18 -11.98 3.78 18.72
N LYS A 19 -12.70 4.02 19.83
CA LYS A 19 -12.51 5.21 20.68
C LYS A 19 -11.23 5.16 21.52
N ASP A 20 -10.82 3.97 21.95
CA ASP A 20 -9.60 3.73 22.73
C ASP A 20 -8.56 3.04 21.83
N ILE A 21 -7.90 3.85 21.01
CA ILE A 21 -6.88 3.41 20.06
C ILE A 21 -5.71 4.40 20.08
N ILE A 22 -4.52 3.89 19.78
CA ILE A 22 -3.32 4.74 19.64
C ILE A 22 -3.57 5.86 18.61
N SER A 23 -3.02 7.04 18.85
CA SER A 23 -3.11 8.14 17.89
C SER A 23 -2.34 7.83 16.60
N GLN A 24 -2.69 8.50 15.50
CA GLN A 24 -1.96 8.32 14.24
C GLN A 24 -0.52 8.81 14.38
N GLU A 25 -0.31 9.87 15.15
CA GLU A 25 1.00 10.46 15.44
C GLU A 25 1.90 9.46 16.15
N ALA A 26 1.39 8.78 17.19
CA ALA A 26 2.16 7.78 17.93
C ALA A 26 2.48 6.54 17.07
N ALA A 27 1.56 6.14 16.20
CA ALA A 27 1.81 5.08 15.23
C ALA A 27 2.91 5.49 14.23
N LEU A 28 2.82 6.69 13.67
CA LEU A 28 3.80 7.22 12.72
C LEU A 28 5.18 7.38 13.36
N GLU A 29 5.26 7.93 14.56
CA GLU A 29 6.53 8.08 15.30
C GLU A 29 7.24 6.73 15.47
N ARG A 30 6.48 5.69 15.81
CA ARG A 30 7.03 4.35 16.03
C ARG A 30 7.45 3.63 14.74
N TRP A 31 6.74 3.85 13.63
CA TRP A 31 6.90 3.01 12.43
C TRP A 31 7.55 3.71 11.24
N ARG A 32 7.58 5.04 11.18
CA ARG A 32 8.32 5.79 10.15
C ARG A 32 9.79 5.35 10.00
N PRO A 33 10.54 4.99 11.08
CA PRO A 33 11.91 4.52 10.94
C PRO A 33 12.07 3.24 10.10
N THR A 34 10.99 2.47 9.88
CA THR A 34 11.03 1.28 9.00
C THR A 34 11.12 1.62 7.52
N GLY A 35 10.78 2.85 7.12
CA GLY A 35 10.71 3.27 5.71
C GLY A 35 9.52 2.69 4.92
N LEU A 36 8.72 1.82 5.54
CA LEU A 36 7.53 1.24 4.89
C LEU A 36 6.40 2.28 4.81
N PRO A 37 5.60 2.29 3.72
CA PRO A 37 4.39 3.10 3.67
C PRO A 37 3.42 2.72 4.78
N ILE A 38 2.84 3.74 5.42
CA ILE A 38 1.91 3.58 6.54
C ILE A 38 0.56 4.16 6.14
N THR A 39 -0.50 3.37 6.27
CA THR A 39 -1.89 3.77 6.02
C THR A 39 -2.75 3.54 7.26
N PHE A 40 -3.91 4.18 7.27
CA PHE A 40 -4.89 4.09 8.35
C PHE A 40 -6.25 3.74 7.76
N SER A 41 -6.99 2.86 8.44
CA SER A 41 -8.26 2.38 7.89
C SER A 41 -9.29 2.03 8.97
N SER A 42 -10.56 2.10 8.59
CA SER A 42 -11.64 1.36 9.26
C SER A 42 -12.21 0.35 8.27
N ALA A 43 -11.77 -0.90 8.36
CA ALA A 43 -12.33 -1.97 7.53
C ALA A 43 -13.83 -2.19 7.79
N LEU A 44 -14.32 -1.85 8.99
CA LEU A 44 -15.74 -1.90 9.33
C LEU A 44 -16.58 -0.95 8.45
N TYR A 45 -16.02 0.21 8.09
CA TYR A 45 -16.68 1.22 7.27
C TYR A 45 -16.13 1.27 5.83
N GLY A 46 -15.19 0.40 5.47
CA GLY A 46 -14.51 0.40 4.17
C GLY A 46 -13.51 1.55 3.96
N GLU A 47 -13.31 2.42 4.95
CA GLU A 47 -12.42 3.59 4.86
C GLU A 47 -10.95 3.16 4.83
N GLY A 48 -10.17 3.68 3.88
CA GLY A 48 -8.73 3.46 3.77
C GLY A 48 -8.30 2.05 3.33
N VAL A 49 -9.24 1.12 3.13
CA VAL A 49 -8.94 -0.25 2.68
C VAL A 49 -8.46 -0.25 1.23
N LYS A 50 -9.21 0.42 0.34
CA LYS A 50 -8.85 0.56 -1.07
C LYS A 50 -7.54 1.33 -1.22
N ASP A 51 -7.37 2.41 -0.48
CA ASP A 51 -6.15 3.23 -0.54
C ASP A 51 -4.90 2.42 -0.15
N THR A 52 -5.03 1.55 0.86
CA THR A 52 -3.95 0.62 1.24
C THR A 52 -3.64 -0.37 0.13
N PHE A 53 -4.66 -0.93 -0.49
CA PHE A 53 -4.48 -1.88 -1.59
C PHE A 53 -3.85 -1.22 -2.82
N ASP A 54 -4.27 -0.01 -3.16
CA ASP A 54 -3.69 0.79 -4.23
C ASP A 54 -2.20 1.05 -3.97
N GLU A 55 -1.80 1.34 -2.72
CA GLU A 55 -0.39 1.53 -2.36
C GLU A 55 0.47 0.27 -2.58
N VAL A 56 -0.05 -0.91 -2.25
CA VAL A 56 0.63 -2.19 -2.55
C VAL A 56 0.70 -2.43 -4.06
N LEU A 57 -0.37 -2.11 -4.81
CA LEU A 57 -0.40 -2.27 -6.26
C LEU A 57 0.60 -1.37 -6.97
N LYS A 58 0.77 -0.11 -6.53
CA LYS A 58 1.79 0.80 -7.08
C LYS A 58 3.19 0.24 -6.94
N GLN A 59 3.55 -0.18 -5.73
CA GLN A 59 4.85 -0.81 -5.47
C GLN A 59 5.04 -2.10 -6.31
N THR A 60 3.98 -2.90 -6.44
CA THR A 60 3.99 -4.11 -7.26
C THR A 60 4.23 -3.77 -8.74
N PHE A 61 3.52 -2.77 -9.27
CA PHE A 61 3.69 -2.34 -10.65
C PHE A 61 5.11 -1.83 -10.89
N GLN A 62 5.63 -0.94 -10.05
CA GLN A 62 7.00 -0.42 -10.15
C GLN A 62 8.04 -1.55 -10.16
N ARG A 63 7.86 -2.57 -9.31
CA ARG A 63 8.74 -3.75 -9.29
C ARG A 63 8.66 -4.53 -10.61
N LEU A 64 7.46 -4.78 -11.11
CA LEU A 64 7.25 -5.52 -12.37
C LEU A 64 7.78 -4.73 -13.57
N ASP A 65 7.57 -3.42 -13.61
CA ASP A 65 8.07 -2.54 -14.66
C ASP A 65 9.61 -2.55 -14.69
N ASN A 66 10.26 -2.50 -13.52
CA ASN A 66 11.72 -2.62 -13.45
C ASN A 66 12.26 -3.95 -14.02
N ILE A 67 11.56 -5.08 -13.79
CA ILE A 67 11.99 -6.40 -14.29
C ILE A 67 11.67 -6.60 -15.77
N TYR A 68 10.45 -6.25 -16.16
CA TYR A 68 9.87 -6.63 -17.45
C TYR A 68 9.79 -5.49 -18.45
N GLN A 69 10.05 -4.25 -18.02
CA GLN A 69 9.96 -3.04 -18.83
C GLN A 69 8.55 -2.92 -19.43
N LEU A 70 7.53 -2.98 -18.55
CA LEU A 70 6.12 -3.05 -18.92
C LEU A 70 5.70 -1.82 -19.73
N LYS A 71 6.12 -0.64 -19.31
CA LYS A 71 5.85 0.60 -20.01
C LYS A 71 6.54 0.63 -21.37
N ASP A 72 7.85 0.42 -21.40
CA ASP A 72 8.65 0.61 -22.61
C ASP A 72 8.40 -0.47 -23.68
N LYS A 73 8.16 -1.72 -23.27
CA LYS A 73 7.95 -2.84 -24.21
C LYS A 73 6.49 -3.08 -24.57
N TYR A 74 5.57 -2.80 -23.65
CA TYR A 74 4.17 -3.22 -23.77
C TYR A 74 3.17 -2.06 -23.62
N LEU A 75 3.63 -0.83 -23.36
CA LEU A 75 2.77 0.34 -23.12
C LEU A 75 1.76 0.13 -21.99
N ILE A 76 2.12 -0.70 -21.01
CA ILE A 76 1.33 -0.90 -19.80
C ILE A 76 1.85 0.07 -18.73
N GLU A 77 0.98 0.97 -18.28
CA GLU A 77 1.27 2.02 -17.30
C GLU A 77 0.64 1.70 -15.93
N GLU A 78 1.10 2.40 -14.88
CA GLU A 78 0.63 2.20 -13.50
C GLU A 78 -0.90 2.40 -13.40
N GLU A 79 -1.44 3.39 -14.09
CA GLU A 79 -2.87 3.66 -14.17
C GLU A 79 -3.67 2.46 -14.70
N ASN A 80 -3.12 1.65 -15.61
CA ASN A 80 -3.80 0.46 -16.10
C ASN A 80 -4.01 -0.58 -14.99
N PHE A 81 -3.11 -0.64 -14.02
CA PHE A 81 -3.23 -1.49 -12.83
C PHE A 81 -4.22 -0.90 -11.81
N LEU A 82 -4.14 0.41 -11.56
CA LEU A 82 -4.99 1.08 -10.57
C LEU A 82 -6.45 1.20 -11.03
N MET A 83 -6.72 1.25 -12.33
CA MET A 83 -8.10 1.24 -12.86
C MET A 83 -8.84 -0.08 -12.56
N MET A 84 -8.13 -1.19 -12.33
CA MET A 84 -8.76 -2.48 -11.99
C MET A 84 -9.46 -2.47 -10.63
N THR A 85 -9.13 -1.51 -9.75
CA THR A 85 -9.69 -1.43 -8.39
C THR A 85 -10.88 -0.49 -8.25
N GLN A 86 -11.31 0.20 -9.33
CA GLN A 86 -12.38 1.21 -9.30
C GLN A 86 -13.81 0.65 -9.43
N ARG A 87 -14.06 -0.61 -9.02
CA ARG A 87 -15.40 -1.23 -9.07
C ARG A 87 -16.15 -1.12 -7.75
#